data_AF-A0A0A9D0K5-F1
#
_entry.id   AF-A0A0A9D0K5-F1
#
_cell.length_a   1.000
_cell.length_b   1.000
_cell.length_c   1.000
_cell.angle_alpha   90.00
_cell.angle_beta   90.00
_cell.angle_gamma   90.00
#
_symmetry.space_group_name_H-M   'P 1'
#
loop_
_entity.id
_entity.type
_entity.pdbx_description
1 polymer ?
#
loop_
_entity_poly.entity_id
_entity_poly.type
_entity_poly.pdbx_seq_one_letter_code
_entity_poly.pdbx_strand_id
1 'polypeptide(L)'
;MEEFGASDINLLVTLGTPHLPPPKGVPGVIDQTRGLLYYVEENCAPAVYTPELRYVCIAGRYIQGAPLLGNSAFASDEILTVDAPSDGDEAVIVSTNDNSTPSRATLRARFVGQGYKQVCGRADVWGDGVVPEMSAHLEGALNISFDGVYHSPVGSDDEQRPWYGSPAILEQWVHHLLS
;
A
#
# COMPACT_ATOMS: atom_id res chain seq x y z
N MET A 1 -0.11 22.50 6.09
CA MET A 1 -0.44 23.13 7.39
C MET A 1 0.15 24.52 7.51
N GLU A 2 1.31 24.80 6.91
CA GLU A 2 1.93 26.14 6.95
C GLU A 2 1.02 27.28 6.47
N GLU A 3 0.20 27.06 5.45
CA GLU A 3 -0.73 28.08 4.90
C GLU A 3 -1.78 28.56 5.92
N PHE A 4 -2.17 27.73 6.89
CA PHE A 4 -3.22 28.04 7.87
C PHE A 4 -2.67 28.42 9.25
N GLY A 5 -1.34 28.31 9.45
CA GLY A 5 -0.72 28.31 10.78
C GLY A 5 -0.94 26.98 11.51
N ALA A 6 0.02 26.57 12.36
CA ALA A 6 -0.03 25.31 13.11
C ALA A 6 -0.55 25.47 14.55
N SER A 7 -1.06 26.66 14.93
CA SER A 7 -1.43 26.96 16.32
C SER A 7 -2.54 26.07 16.88
N ASP A 8 -3.40 25.52 16.01
CA ASP A 8 -4.56 24.70 16.41
C ASP A 8 -4.46 23.24 15.94
N ILE A 9 -3.35 22.85 15.30
CA ILE A 9 -3.11 21.48 14.80
C ILE A 9 -1.76 21.00 15.30
N ASN A 10 -1.77 19.96 16.13
CA ASN A 10 -0.55 19.37 16.68
C ASN A 10 -0.26 17.95 16.15
N LEU A 11 -1.16 17.37 15.34
CA LEU A 11 -1.08 15.99 14.89
C LEU A 11 -1.75 15.77 13.54
N LEU A 12 -1.06 15.05 12.66
CA LEU A 12 -1.63 14.37 11.49
C LEU A 12 -1.38 12.87 11.64
N VAL A 13 -2.45 12.08 11.64
CA VAL A 13 -2.38 10.62 11.53
C VAL A 13 -2.89 10.21 10.16
N THR A 14 -2.13 9.41 9.43
CA THR A 14 -2.55 8.85 8.14
C THR A 14 -2.57 7.34 8.18
N LEU A 15 -3.61 6.74 7.61
CA LEU A 15 -3.78 5.29 7.52
C LEU A 15 -3.73 4.91 6.03
N GLY A 16 -2.71 4.17 5.60
CA GLY A 16 -2.56 3.71 4.23
C GLY A 16 -2.62 4.83 3.17
N THR A 17 -2.15 6.04 3.47
CA THR A 17 -2.22 7.19 2.56
C THR A 17 -0.95 7.31 1.72
N PRO A 18 -1.00 7.38 0.38
CA PRO A 18 0.20 7.53 -0.44
C PRO A 18 0.71 8.97 -0.38
N HIS A 19 1.95 9.15 0.11
CA HIS A 19 2.58 10.47 0.27
C HIS A 19 3.53 10.84 -0.86
N LEU A 20 4.10 9.85 -1.55
CA LEU A 20 5.15 10.06 -2.55
C LEU A 20 4.61 9.88 -3.97
N PRO A 21 4.98 10.76 -4.93
CA PRO A 21 4.57 10.59 -6.31
C PRO A 21 5.21 9.34 -6.94
N PRO A 22 4.54 8.67 -7.90
CA PRO A 22 5.16 7.60 -8.66
C PRO A 22 6.31 8.16 -9.51
N PRO A 23 7.47 7.48 -9.64
CA PRO A 23 8.62 8.00 -10.38
C PRO A 23 8.32 8.30 -11.86
N LYS A 24 8.86 9.41 -12.38
CA LYS A 24 8.69 9.83 -13.79
C LYS A 24 9.34 8.82 -14.74
N GLY A 25 8.71 8.60 -15.89
CA GLY A 25 9.28 7.82 -16.99
C GLY A 25 9.22 6.30 -16.83
N VAL A 26 8.55 5.78 -15.79
CA VAL A 26 8.37 4.32 -15.66
C VAL A 26 7.36 3.80 -16.70
N PRO A 27 7.72 2.81 -17.54
CA PRO A 27 6.82 2.30 -18.57
C PRO A 27 5.51 1.74 -18.02
N GLY A 28 4.39 2.21 -18.57
CA GLY A 28 3.03 1.79 -18.20
C GLY A 28 2.55 2.34 -16.85
N VAL A 29 3.25 3.29 -16.26
CA VAL A 29 2.79 4.02 -15.07
C VAL A 29 2.13 5.32 -15.49
N ILE A 30 0.90 5.53 -15.03
CA ILE A 30 0.12 6.74 -15.18
C ILE A 30 -0.10 7.28 -13.77
N ASP A 31 0.37 8.51 -13.53
CA ASP A 31 0.12 9.20 -12.26
C ASP A 31 -1.37 9.48 -12.09
N GLN A 32 -2.02 8.69 -11.23
CA GLN A 32 -3.45 8.78 -10.90
C GLN A 32 -3.79 10.11 -10.20
N THR A 33 -2.82 10.73 -9.55
CA THR A 33 -2.98 12.02 -8.86
C THR A 33 -2.83 13.20 -9.80
N ARG A 34 -2.46 12.95 -11.07
CA ARG A 34 -2.30 13.95 -12.14
C ARG A 34 -1.35 15.08 -11.73
N GLY A 35 -0.25 14.76 -11.07
CA GLY A 35 0.76 15.72 -10.63
C GLY A 35 0.56 16.25 -9.21
N LEU A 36 -0.52 15.89 -8.51
CA LEU A 36 -0.79 16.44 -7.18
C LEU A 36 0.30 16.07 -6.17
N LEU A 37 0.76 14.81 -6.14
CA LEU A 37 1.82 14.41 -5.21
C LEU A 37 3.18 15.03 -5.56
N TYR A 38 3.43 15.30 -6.85
CA TYR A 38 4.60 16.09 -7.26
C TYR A 38 4.51 17.52 -6.73
N TYR A 39 3.35 18.16 -6.85
CA TYR A 39 3.14 19.49 -6.31
C TYR A 39 3.35 19.51 -4.80
N VAL A 40 2.82 18.53 -4.06
CA VAL A 40 3.01 18.43 -2.60
C VAL A 40 4.49 18.26 -2.26
N GLU A 41 5.19 17.33 -2.91
CA GLU A 41 6.63 17.10 -2.68
C GLU A 41 7.48 18.35 -2.96
N GLU A 42 7.15 19.11 -4.01
CA GLU A 42 7.91 20.30 -4.41
C GLU A 42 7.57 21.56 -3.59
N ASN A 43 6.35 21.66 -3.04
CA ASN A 43 5.83 22.93 -2.49
C ASN A 43 5.42 22.87 -1.01
N CYS A 44 5.34 21.70 -0.40
CA CYS A 44 4.99 21.58 1.02
C CYS A 44 6.22 21.29 1.87
N ALA A 45 6.23 21.81 3.09
CA ALA A 45 7.22 21.45 4.09
C ALA A 45 7.24 19.93 4.36
N PRO A 46 8.42 19.37 4.68
CA PRO A 46 8.55 17.96 5.03
C PRO A 46 7.76 17.64 6.30
N ALA A 47 7.45 16.35 6.49
CA ALA A 47 6.83 15.90 7.74
C ALA A 47 7.80 16.09 8.92
N VAL A 48 7.21 16.29 10.09
CA VAL A 48 7.94 16.47 11.35
C VAL A 48 7.33 15.64 12.46
N TYR A 49 8.16 15.21 13.40
CA TYR A 49 7.71 14.57 14.63
C TYR A 49 8.34 15.28 15.82
N THR A 50 7.73 16.40 16.20
CA THR A 50 8.18 17.33 17.26
C THR A 50 7.10 17.47 18.33
N PRO A 51 7.40 18.02 19.52
CA PRO A 51 6.38 18.30 20.53
C PRO A 51 5.26 19.23 20.04
N GLU A 52 5.56 20.15 19.12
CA GLU A 52 4.61 21.13 18.61
C GLU A 52 3.73 20.58 17.48
N LEU A 53 4.30 19.73 16.62
CA LEU A 53 3.61 19.12 15.49
C LEU A 53 4.14 17.72 15.21
N ARG A 54 3.23 16.76 15.13
CA ARG A 54 3.52 15.33 14.91
C ARG A 54 2.86 14.82 13.65
N TYR A 55 3.63 14.07 12.87
CA TYR A 55 3.13 13.27 11.76
C TYR A 55 3.29 11.79 12.15
N VAL A 56 2.20 11.04 12.12
CA VAL A 56 2.19 9.59 12.34
C VAL A 56 1.63 8.94 11.09
N CYS A 57 2.47 8.16 10.41
CA CYS A 57 2.13 7.51 9.15
C CYS A 57 2.08 6.01 9.36
N ILE A 58 0.87 5.45 9.22
CA ILE A 58 0.59 4.04 9.48
C ILE A 58 0.36 3.32 8.16
N ALA A 59 1.11 2.25 7.95
CA ALA A 59 1.05 1.39 6.78
C ALA A 59 0.64 -0.04 7.15
N GLY A 60 -0.10 -0.69 6.27
CA GLY A 60 -0.42 -2.11 6.35
C GLY A 60 0.48 -2.94 5.43
N ARG A 61 0.82 -4.15 5.88
CA ARG A 61 1.58 -5.15 5.10
C ARG A 61 0.74 -6.41 4.95
N TYR A 62 -0.38 -6.29 4.24
CA TYR A 62 -1.32 -7.39 4.01
C TYR A 62 -0.86 -8.35 2.91
N ILE A 63 -0.39 -7.82 1.79
CA ILE A 63 -0.02 -8.63 0.63
C ILE A 63 1.16 -8.03 -0.12
N GLN A 64 2.10 -8.89 -0.52
CA GLN A 64 3.16 -8.52 -1.45
C GLN A 64 2.64 -8.63 -2.89
N GLY A 65 2.77 -7.54 -3.64
CA GLY A 65 2.44 -7.54 -5.06
C GLY A 65 3.42 -8.38 -5.88
N ALA A 66 3.05 -8.63 -7.14
CA ALA A 66 3.93 -9.23 -8.13
C ALA A 66 3.79 -8.58 -9.53
N PRO A 67 4.84 -8.63 -10.38
CA PRO A 67 4.74 -8.24 -11.78
C PRO A 67 3.75 -9.11 -12.59
N LEU A 68 3.08 -8.53 -13.60
CA LEU A 68 2.15 -9.26 -14.48
C LEU A 68 2.83 -10.35 -15.31
N LEU A 69 3.92 -9.99 -15.98
CA LEU A 69 4.78 -10.95 -16.67
C LEU A 69 5.92 -11.33 -15.72
N GLY A 70 6.10 -12.62 -15.47
CA GLY A 70 7.30 -13.10 -14.81
C GLY A 70 8.52 -12.83 -15.70
N ASN A 71 9.70 -12.66 -15.11
CA ASN A 71 10.98 -12.67 -15.85
C ASN A 71 11.31 -14.08 -16.37
N SER A 72 10.40 -14.69 -17.14
CA SER A 72 10.66 -15.91 -17.90
C SER A 72 10.73 -15.50 -19.37
N ALA A 73 11.93 -15.57 -19.94
CA ALA A 73 12.12 -15.52 -21.38
C ALA A 73 11.16 -16.55 -22.04
N PHE A 74 10.34 -16.06 -22.96
CA PHE A 74 9.50 -16.79 -23.92
C PHE A 74 8.55 -17.87 -23.37
N ALA A 75 7.29 -17.48 -23.19
CA ALA A 75 6.16 -18.33 -23.58
C ALA A 75 5.03 -17.40 -24.04
N SER A 76 4.77 -17.44 -25.35
CA SER A 76 3.67 -16.77 -26.04
C SER A 76 2.32 -17.42 -25.71
N ASP A 77 1.27 -16.62 -25.92
CA ASP A 77 -0.17 -16.92 -25.87
C ASP A 77 -0.79 -17.08 -24.47
N GLU A 78 -1.62 -16.13 -24.04
CA GLU A 78 -3.03 -16.04 -24.42
C GLU A 78 -3.68 -14.79 -23.80
N ILE A 79 -4.57 -14.17 -24.58
CA ILE A 79 -5.47 -13.09 -24.16
C ILE A 79 -6.50 -13.69 -23.21
N LEU A 80 -6.67 -13.15 -22.00
CA LEU A 80 -7.81 -13.48 -21.14
C LEU A 80 -8.57 -12.23 -20.71
N THR A 81 -9.86 -12.28 -21.03
CA THR A 81 -10.92 -11.32 -20.79
C THR A 81 -11.19 -11.14 -19.30
N VAL A 82 -11.56 -9.91 -18.93
CA VAL A 82 -11.99 -9.50 -17.59
C VAL A 82 -13.41 -9.98 -17.31
N ASP A 83 -13.55 -10.96 -16.42
CA ASP A 83 -14.79 -11.19 -15.68
C ASP A 83 -14.63 -10.71 -14.23
N ALA A 84 -15.65 -9.99 -13.76
CA ALA A 84 -15.73 -9.41 -12.43
C ALA A 84 -15.76 -10.49 -11.33
N PRO A 85 -15.30 -10.20 -10.09
CA PRO A 85 -15.22 -11.21 -9.05
C PRO A 85 -16.60 -11.47 -8.42
N SER A 86 -17.04 -12.73 -8.48
CA SER A 86 -18.01 -13.31 -7.55
C SER A 86 -17.24 -14.05 -6.47
N ASP A 87 -17.70 -13.90 -5.23
CA ASP A 87 -17.23 -14.60 -4.03
C ASP A 87 -17.07 -16.12 -4.22
N GLY A 88 -16.10 -16.68 -3.49
CA GLY A 88 -16.05 -18.10 -3.13
C GLY A 88 -14.87 -18.88 -3.71
N ASP A 89 -14.08 -19.44 -2.80
CA ASP A 89 -13.09 -20.50 -2.97
C ASP A 89 -11.68 -20.13 -3.48
N GLU A 90 -10.73 -20.15 -2.53
CA GLU A 90 -9.30 -20.27 -2.83
C GLU A 90 -9.02 -21.60 -3.55
N ALA A 91 -8.67 -21.52 -4.83
CA ALA A 91 -8.06 -22.63 -5.53
C ALA A 91 -6.61 -22.81 -5.05
N VAL A 92 -6.42 -23.62 -4.00
CA VAL A 92 -5.12 -24.13 -3.58
C VAL A 92 -4.65 -25.19 -4.58
N ILE A 93 -3.72 -24.84 -5.47
CA ILE A 93 -3.01 -25.82 -6.29
C ILE A 93 -1.85 -26.36 -5.44
N VAL A 94 -2.05 -27.52 -4.82
CA VAL A 94 -0.95 -28.28 -4.21
C VAL A 94 -0.11 -28.90 -5.33
N SER A 95 1.17 -28.58 -5.37
CA SER A 95 2.16 -29.35 -6.13
C SER A 95 3.36 -29.60 -5.22
N THR A 96 3.47 -30.84 -4.76
CA THR A 96 4.64 -31.39 -4.11
C THR A 96 5.77 -31.56 -5.12
N ASN A 97 6.88 -30.86 -4.91
CA ASN A 97 8.23 -31.43 -4.85
C ASN A 97 9.27 -30.30 -4.77
N ASP A 98 10.09 -30.37 -3.72
CA ASP A 98 11.20 -29.46 -3.45
C ASP A 98 12.22 -29.40 -4.59
N ASN A 99 12.42 -28.20 -5.13
CA ASN A 99 13.74 -27.67 -5.50
C ASN A 99 13.61 -26.17 -5.80
N SER A 100 13.82 -25.32 -4.79
CA SER A 100 14.07 -23.86 -4.87
C SER A 100 13.54 -23.15 -6.14
N THR A 101 12.22 -23.04 -6.25
CA THR A 101 11.52 -22.34 -7.34
C THR A 101 10.91 -21.06 -6.77
N PRO A 102 10.99 -19.89 -7.44
CA PRO A 102 10.29 -18.71 -6.94
C PRO A 102 8.80 -19.05 -6.87
N SER A 103 8.25 -18.93 -5.66
CA SER A 103 6.81 -19.02 -5.37
C SER A 103 6.02 -18.41 -6.53
N ARG A 104 5.19 -19.22 -7.19
CA ARG A 104 4.39 -18.78 -8.34
C ARG A 104 3.39 -17.76 -7.81
N ALA A 105 3.70 -16.47 -7.93
CA ALA A 105 2.87 -15.40 -7.41
C ALA A 105 1.42 -15.56 -7.87
N THR A 106 0.47 -15.41 -6.93
CA THR A 106 -0.96 -15.59 -7.17
C THR A 106 -1.49 -14.54 -8.16
N LEU A 107 -2.61 -14.84 -8.83
CA LEU A 107 -3.28 -13.86 -9.71
C LEU A 107 -3.65 -12.58 -8.93
N ARG A 108 -4.07 -12.73 -7.66
CA ARG A 108 -4.34 -11.62 -6.75
C ARG A 108 -3.10 -10.75 -6.51
N ALA A 109 -1.95 -11.37 -6.21
CA ALA A 109 -0.69 -10.64 -6.03
C ALA A 109 -0.29 -9.88 -7.30
N ARG A 110 -0.52 -10.45 -8.50
CA ARG A 110 -0.25 -9.77 -9.77
C ARG A 110 -1.16 -8.57 -10.00
N PHE A 111 -2.46 -8.71 -9.72
CA PHE A 111 -3.42 -7.61 -9.85
C PHE A 111 -3.08 -6.46 -8.89
N VAL A 112 -2.86 -6.78 -7.61
CA VAL A 112 -2.45 -5.80 -6.59
C VAL A 112 -1.10 -5.17 -6.96
N GLY A 113 -0.14 -5.96 -7.43
CA GLY A 113 1.15 -5.47 -7.90
C GLY A 113 1.05 -4.45 -9.04
N GLN A 114 0.05 -4.56 -9.93
CA GLN A 114 -0.19 -3.50 -10.91
C GLN A 114 -0.70 -2.21 -10.29
N GLY A 115 -1.60 -2.30 -9.32
CA GLY A 115 -2.03 -1.13 -8.53
C GLY A 115 -0.84 -0.45 -7.87
N TYR A 116 -0.02 -1.22 -7.15
CA TYR A 116 1.20 -0.71 -6.51
C TYR A 116 2.17 -0.07 -7.50
N LYS A 117 2.31 -0.65 -8.70
CA LYS A 117 3.14 -0.09 -9.75
C LYS A 117 2.65 1.29 -10.19
N GLN A 118 1.34 1.54 -10.23
CA GLN A 118 0.82 2.88 -10.53
C GLN A 118 1.14 3.90 -9.42
N VAL A 119 1.28 3.45 -8.17
CA VAL A 119 1.53 4.33 -7.01
C VAL A 119 3.02 4.60 -6.79
N CYS A 120 3.87 3.58 -6.87
CA CYS A 120 5.30 3.67 -6.51
C CYS A 120 6.27 3.27 -7.64
N GLY A 121 5.75 2.92 -8.83
CA GLY A 121 6.57 2.44 -9.95
C GLY A 121 7.02 0.99 -9.86
N ARG A 122 6.75 0.29 -8.75
CA ARG A 122 7.13 -1.11 -8.50
C ARG A 122 5.93 -2.01 -8.25
N ALA A 123 5.99 -3.22 -8.78
CA ALA A 123 4.92 -4.21 -8.61
C ALA A 123 5.22 -5.25 -7.51
N ASP A 124 6.47 -5.37 -7.09
CA ASP A 124 7.02 -6.45 -6.24
C ASP A 124 7.22 -6.00 -4.78
N VAL A 125 6.32 -5.17 -4.27
CA VAL A 125 6.44 -4.52 -2.95
C VAL A 125 5.30 -4.91 -2.01
N TRP A 126 5.51 -4.78 -0.70
CA TRP A 126 4.48 -4.96 0.32
C TRP A 126 3.55 -3.75 0.40
N GLY A 127 2.31 -4.00 0.79
CA GLY A 127 1.33 -2.96 1.07
C GLY A 127 0.04 -3.53 1.62
N ASP A 128 -0.95 -2.67 1.79
CA ASP A 128 -2.24 -2.97 2.43
C ASP A 128 -3.32 -3.47 1.44
N GLY A 129 -2.93 -3.83 0.23
CA GLY A 129 -3.79 -4.22 -0.88
C GLY A 129 -4.16 -3.08 -1.83
N VAL A 130 -3.91 -1.82 -1.44
CA VAL A 130 -4.15 -0.64 -2.28
C VAL A 130 -2.90 0.23 -2.36
N VAL A 131 -2.30 0.55 -1.22
CA VAL A 131 -1.16 1.45 -1.11
C VAL A 131 0.09 0.66 -0.70
N PRO A 132 1.19 0.77 -1.46
CA PRO A 132 2.49 0.23 -1.06
C PRO A 132 2.94 0.85 0.26
N GLU A 133 3.49 0.02 1.15
CA GLU A 133 4.02 0.46 2.45
C GLU A 133 5.01 1.61 2.29
N MET A 134 5.92 1.50 1.32
CA MET A 134 6.93 2.53 1.04
C MET A 134 6.34 3.88 0.63
N SER A 135 5.13 3.88 0.06
CA SER A 135 4.40 5.10 -0.30
C SER A 135 3.56 5.62 0.87
N ALA A 136 3.19 4.75 1.81
CA ALA A 136 2.45 5.11 3.02
C ALA A 136 3.32 5.71 4.13
N HIS A 137 4.63 5.51 4.07
CA HIS A 137 5.60 6.15 4.93
C HIS A 137 6.05 7.50 4.39
N LEU A 138 6.41 8.41 5.30
CA LEU A 138 6.92 9.74 4.98
C LEU A 138 8.15 10.05 5.84
N GLU A 139 9.20 10.57 5.22
CA GLU A 139 10.43 10.96 5.93
C GLU A 139 10.14 12.07 6.94
N GLY A 140 10.69 11.96 8.15
CA GLY A 140 10.46 12.91 9.25
C GLY A 140 9.22 12.63 10.10
N ALA A 141 8.34 11.71 9.67
CA ALA A 141 7.20 11.23 10.46
C ALA A 141 7.59 10.04 11.37
N LEU A 142 6.75 9.76 12.37
CA LEU A 142 6.72 8.46 13.03
C LEU A 142 6.04 7.46 12.09
N ASN A 143 6.82 6.55 11.51
CA ASN A 143 6.34 5.54 10.58
C ASN A 143 6.10 4.21 11.31
N ILE A 144 4.90 3.64 11.16
CA ILE A 144 4.46 2.40 11.81
C ILE A 144 3.91 1.45 10.76
N SER A 145 4.29 0.17 10.83
CA SER A 145 3.79 -0.86 9.92
C SER A 145 3.12 -1.98 10.69
N PHE A 146 1.96 -2.42 10.22
CA PHE A 146 1.24 -3.55 10.79
C PHE A 146 1.15 -4.70 9.78
N ASP A 147 1.67 -5.86 10.15
CA ASP A 147 1.59 -7.08 9.34
C ASP A 147 0.16 -7.59 9.25
N GLY A 148 -0.24 -8.05 8.05
CA GLY A 148 -1.58 -8.59 7.82
C GLY A 148 -2.71 -7.55 7.76
N VAL A 149 -2.41 -6.26 7.91
CA VAL A 149 -3.44 -5.20 7.93
C VAL A 149 -3.78 -4.71 6.52
N TYR A 150 -5.06 -4.84 6.17
CA TYR A 150 -5.68 -4.44 4.91
C TYR A 150 -6.14 -2.98 4.92
N HIS A 151 -6.35 -2.43 3.72
CA HIS A 151 -6.58 -1.00 3.51
C HIS A 151 -7.89 -0.47 4.11
N SER A 152 -9.00 -1.20 3.96
CA SER A 152 -10.35 -0.63 4.15
C SER A 152 -11.33 -1.64 4.74
N PRO A 153 -12.48 -1.18 5.30
CA PRO A 153 -13.49 -2.09 5.85
C PRO A 153 -14.19 -2.93 4.78
N VAL A 154 -14.10 -2.53 3.51
CA VAL A 154 -14.78 -3.22 2.41
C VAL A 154 -14.00 -4.49 2.07
N GLY A 155 -14.60 -5.64 2.37
CA GLY A 155 -13.91 -6.90 2.29
C GLY A 155 -12.78 -6.95 3.32
N SER A 156 -13.04 -6.62 4.58
CA SER A 156 -12.20 -6.97 5.72
C SER A 156 -13.00 -7.85 6.67
N ASP A 157 -12.30 -8.54 7.56
CA ASP A 157 -12.88 -9.22 8.72
C ASP A 157 -11.86 -9.18 9.86
N ASP A 158 -12.31 -9.17 11.11
CA ASP A 158 -11.42 -8.88 12.26
C ASP A 158 -10.41 -10.01 12.55
N GLU A 159 -10.53 -11.18 11.90
CA GLU A 159 -9.70 -12.35 12.19
C GLU A 159 -8.65 -12.60 11.10
N GLN A 160 -9.06 -12.75 9.84
CA GLN A 160 -8.20 -13.18 8.72
C GLN A 160 -7.69 -12.01 7.88
N ARG A 161 -8.44 -10.91 7.82
CA ARG A 161 -8.09 -9.72 7.04
C ARG A 161 -8.49 -8.47 7.82
N PRO A 162 -7.84 -8.20 8.97
CA PRO A 162 -8.14 -7.01 9.73
C PRO A 162 -7.75 -5.78 8.93
N TRP A 163 -8.46 -4.67 9.13
CA TRP A 163 -8.12 -3.38 8.54
C TRP A 163 -7.76 -2.38 9.65
N TYR A 164 -7.33 -1.17 9.30
CA TYR A 164 -6.89 -0.19 10.30
C TYR A 164 -7.93 0.10 11.40
N GLY A 165 -9.22 -0.05 11.12
CA GLY A 165 -10.30 0.13 12.09
C GLY A 165 -10.79 -1.13 12.80
N SER A 166 -10.24 -2.32 12.49
CA SER A 166 -10.54 -3.54 13.24
C SER A 166 -10.15 -3.37 14.71
N PRO A 167 -10.93 -3.83 15.69
CA PRO A 167 -10.70 -3.53 17.12
C PRO A 167 -9.27 -3.81 17.59
N ALA A 168 -8.72 -4.98 17.24
CA ALA A 168 -7.36 -5.38 17.60
C ALA A 168 -6.25 -4.50 16.97
N ILE A 169 -6.53 -3.85 15.84
CA ILE A 169 -5.60 -2.93 15.18
C ILE A 169 -5.81 -1.50 15.67
N LEU A 170 -7.06 -1.08 15.83
CA LEU A 170 -7.44 0.24 16.34
C LEU A 170 -6.79 0.53 17.70
N GLU A 171 -6.84 -0.43 18.62
CA GLU A 171 -6.20 -0.30 19.95
C GLU A 171 -4.70 -0.03 19.87
N GLN A 172 -4.03 -0.49 18.82
CA GLN A 172 -2.59 -0.31 18.64
C GLN A 172 -2.20 1.10 18.23
N TRP A 173 -3.09 1.91 17.64
CA TRP A 173 -2.71 3.23 17.14
C TRP A 173 -3.61 4.39 17.61
N VAL A 174 -4.83 4.12 18.08
CA VAL A 174 -5.78 5.17 18.50
C VAL A 174 -5.22 6.06 19.61
N HIS A 175 -4.32 5.53 20.43
CA HIS A 175 -3.68 6.26 21.51
C HIS A 175 -2.88 7.47 21.02
N HIS A 176 -2.40 7.49 19.76
CA HIS A 176 -1.75 8.66 19.18
C HIS A 176 -2.69 9.88 19.11
N LEU A 177 -3.99 9.66 18.91
CA LEU A 177 -5.00 10.74 18.86
C LEU A 177 -5.27 11.39 20.22
N LEU A 178 -4.89 10.72 21.31
CA LEU A 178 -5.15 11.15 22.68
C LEU A 178 -3.90 11.72 23.37
N SER A 179 -2.78 11.70 22.66
CA SER A 179 -1.45 12.04 23.17
C SER A 179 -1.03 13.45 22.84
#